data_AF-A0A7L3MJJ3-F1
#
_entry.id   AF-A0A7L3MJJ3-F1
#
_cell.length_a   1.000
_cell.length_b   1.000
_cell.length_c   1.000
_cell.angle_alpha   90.00
_cell.angle_beta   90.00
_cell.angle_gamma   90.00
#
_symmetry.space_group_name_H-M   'P 1'
#
loop_
_entity.id
_entity.type
_entity.pdbx_description
1 polymer ?
#
loop_
_entity_poly.entity_id
_entity_poly.type
_entity_poly.pdbx_seq_one_letter_code
_entity_poly.pdbx_strand_id
1 'polypeptide(L)'
;MARLLEKLPPGRALEFLHKIVDGICGRAYPRYQDYGNVWSLSEWMEVLEETMTYFKTAVGKNMSEEEAAQQIIELNSDLQEAITKCLKGRKEEIRNALVESVHAISSAQLQDFDWQLKV
;
A
#
# COMPACT_ATOMS: atom_id res chain seq x y z
N MET A 1 5.95 8.29 7.54
CA MET A 1 4.98 8.42 6.41
C MET A 1 4.55 9.86 6.22
N ALA A 2 4.04 10.49 7.29
CA ALA A 2 3.41 11.80 7.23
C ALA A 2 4.31 12.87 6.58
N ARG A 3 5.52 13.06 7.11
CA ARG A 3 6.49 14.06 6.64
C ARG A 3 6.96 13.88 5.19
N LEU A 4 6.91 12.65 4.67
CA LEU A 4 7.38 12.36 3.31
C LEU A 4 6.28 12.61 2.28
N LEU A 5 5.02 12.25 2.59
CA LEU A 5 3.88 12.54 1.72
C LEU A 5 3.65 14.05 1.55
N GLU A 6 3.99 14.86 2.56
CA GLU A 6 3.92 16.32 2.47
C GLU A 6 4.88 16.96 1.46
N LYS A 7 5.91 16.23 1.02
CA LYS A 7 6.82 16.69 -0.04
C LYS A 7 6.20 16.61 -1.43
N LEU A 8 5.09 15.88 -1.60
CA LEU A 8 4.44 15.74 -2.90
C LEU A 8 3.89 17.08 -3.39
N PRO A 9 4.07 17.42 -4.68
CA PRO A 9 3.41 18.56 -5.27
C PRO A 9 1.88 18.46 -5.13
N PRO A 10 1.17 19.58 -4.96
CA PRO A 10 -0.29 19.60 -4.93
C PRO A 10 -0.90 18.86 -6.12
N GLY A 11 -1.92 18.04 -5.87
CA GLY A 11 -2.60 17.24 -6.90
C GLY A 11 -1.91 15.93 -7.29
N ARG A 12 -0.63 15.71 -6.93
CA ARG A 12 0.05 14.42 -7.19
C ARG A 12 -0.15 13.36 -6.11
N ALA A 13 -0.65 13.75 -4.94
CA ALA A 13 -0.89 12.83 -3.84
C ALA A 13 -1.84 11.70 -4.22
N LEU A 14 -3.00 12.02 -4.79
CA LEU A 14 -4.01 11.02 -5.13
C LEU A 14 -3.50 10.04 -6.21
N GLU A 15 -2.77 10.53 -7.20
CA GLU A 15 -2.14 9.69 -8.23
C GLU A 15 -1.13 8.71 -7.62
N PHE A 16 -0.23 9.22 -6.77
CA PHE A 16 0.74 8.39 -6.06
C PHE A 16 0.05 7.30 -5.22
N LEU A 17 -0.97 7.67 -4.44
CA LEU A 17 -1.75 6.74 -3.61
C LEU A 17 -2.43 5.66 -4.46
N HIS A 18 -3.03 6.01 -5.60
CA HIS A 18 -3.61 5.01 -6.50
C HIS A 18 -2.57 4.04 -7.06
N LYS A 19 -1.37 4.51 -7.40
CA LYS A 19 -0.27 3.64 -7.86
C LYS A 19 0.23 2.72 -6.77
N ILE A 20 0.30 3.18 -5.52
CA ILE A 20 0.60 2.31 -4.37
C ILE A 20 -0.42 1.18 -4.29
N VAL A 21 -1.71 1.51 -4.36
CA VAL A 21 -2.78 0.51 -4.31
C VAL A 21 -2.74 -0.42 -5.53
N ASP A 22 -2.43 0.08 -6.71
CA ASP A 22 -2.21 -0.76 -7.90
C ASP A 22 -1.12 -1.79 -7.65
N GLY A 23 0.02 -1.39 -7.08
CA GLY A 23 1.07 -2.30 -6.65
C GLY A 23 0.60 -3.36 -5.65
N ILE A 24 -0.16 -2.96 -4.62
CA ILE A 24 -0.75 -3.90 -3.65
C ILE A 24 -1.66 -4.92 -4.36
N CYS A 25 -2.41 -4.48 -5.37
CA CYS A 25 -3.30 -5.32 -6.16
C CYS A 25 -2.61 -6.09 -7.30
N GLY A 26 -1.28 -6.26 -7.25
CA GLY A 26 -0.51 -7.03 -8.22
C GLY A 26 -0.33 -6.34 -9.58
N ARG A 27 -0.65 -5.05 -9.69
CA ARG A 27 -0.40 -4.22 -10.87
C ARG A 27 0.90 -3.43 -10.71
N ALA A 28 1.15 -2.46 -11.60
CA ALA A 28 2.39 -1.71 -11.60
C ALA A 28 2.52 -0.77 -10.39
N TYR A 29 3.61 -0.94 -9.64
CA TYR A 29 4.06 0.01 -8.61
C TYR A 29 4.46 1.36 -9.23
N PRO A 30 4.39 2.47 -8.46
CA PRO A 30 4.95 3.73 -8.91
C PRO A 30 6.48 3.59 -9.04
N ARG A 31 7.07 4.33 -9.99
CA ARG A 31 8.50 4.19 -10.34
C ARG A 31 9.28 5.34 -9.73
N TYR A 32 10.46 5.04 -9.20
CA TYR A 32 11.33 6.08 -8.63
C TYR A 32 11.64 7.21 -9.63
N GLN A 33 11.79 6.89 -10.91
CA GLN A 33 12.08 7.87 -11.97
C GLN A 33 11.03 8.98 -12.08
N ASP A 34 9.77 8.69 -11.72
CA ASP A 34 8.67 9.65 -11.78
C ASP A 34 8.65 10.62 -10.58
N TYR A 35 9.39 10.29 -9.50
CA TYR A 35 9.41 10.99 -8.22
C TYR A 35 10.82 11.33 -7.70
N GLY A 36 11.88 11.08 -8.49
CA GLY A 36 13.26 11.24 -8.06
C GLY A 36 13.68 12.69 -7.76
N ASN A 37 12.86 13.67 -8.15
CA ASN A 37 13.01 15.08 -7.79
C ASN A 37 12.31 15.46 -6.47
N VAL A 38 11.44 14.59 -5.94
CA VAL A 38 10.71 14.79 -4.67
C VAL A 38 11.42 14.11 -3.51
N TRP A 39 11.91 12.90 -3.75
CA TRP A 39 12.55 12.07 -2.72
C TRP A 39 13.91 11.56 -3.16
N SER A 40 14.83 11.49 -2.21
CA SER A 40 16.01 10.63 -2.33
C SER A 40 15.59 9.16 -2.43
N LEU A 41 16.49 8.29 -2.88
CA LEU A 41 16.20 6.85 -2.98
C LEU A 41 15.81 6.24 -1.63
N SER A 42 16.42 6.68 -0.53
CA SER A 42 16.10 6.21 0.83
C SER A 42 14.69 6.64 1.25
N GLU A 43 14.36 7.92 1.08
CA GLU A 43 13.02 8.45 1.38
C GLU A 43 11.96 7.80 0.49
N TRP A 44 12.30 7.49 -0.76
CA TRP A 44 11.42 6.77 -1.67
C TRP A 44 11.08 5.37 -1.14
N MET A 45 12.07 4.60 -0.68
CA MET A 45 11.83 3.28 -0.10
C MET A 45 10.97 3.39 1.17
N GLU A 46 11.24 4.38 2.02
CA GLU A 46 10.47 4.62 3.24
C GLU A 46 9.00 4.98 2.94
N VAL A 47 8.76 5.97 2.07
CA VAL A 47 7.39 6.41 1.76
C VAL A 47 6.59 5.32 1.04
N LEU A 48 7.23 4.53 0.17
CA LEU A 48 6.60 3.36 -0.44
C LEU A 48 6.15 2.37 0.64
N GLU A 49 7.07 1.94 1.50
CA GLU A 49 6.82 0.87 2.47
C GLU A 49 5.76 1.27 3.50
N GLU A 50 5.87 2.47 4.06
CA GLU A 50 4.92 2.92 5.07
C GLU A 50 3.52 3.16 4.49
N THR A 51 3.42 3.73 3.28
CA THR A 51 2.13 3.95 2.62
C THR A 51 1.47 2.62 2.27
N MET A 52 2.24 1.64 1.76
CA MET A 52 1.73 0.29 1.54
C MET A 52 1.25 -0.36 2.84
N THR A 53 2.06 -0.26 3.89
CA THR A 53 1.75 -0.82 5.21
C THR A 53 0.47 -0.24 5.77
N TYR A 54 0.24 1.07 5.62
CA TYR A 54 -1.00 1.72 6.02
C TYR A 54 -2.21 1.10 5.32
N PHE A 55 -2.23 1.04 3.98
CA PHE A 55 -3.37 0.47 3.23
C PHE A 55 -3.61 -1.00 3.56
N LYS A 56 -2.55 -1.82 3.61
CA LYS A 56 -2.65 -3.24 3.95
C LYS A 56 -3.17 -3.44 5.37
N THR A 57 -2.71 -2.62 6.32
CA THR A 57 -3.12 -2.71 7.73
C THR A 57 -4.57 -2.26 7.92
N ALA A 58 -4.95 -1.12 7.34
CA ALA A 58 -6.31 -0.58 7.45
C ALA A 58 -7.35 -1.57 6.91
N VAL A 59 -7.07 -2.18 5.74
CA VAL A 59 -7.99 -3.15 5.13
C VAL A 59 -7.88 -4.52 5.79
N GLY A 60 -6.67 -5.01 6.04
CA GLY A 60 -6.43 -6.34 6.61
C GLY A 60 -6.93 -6.50 8.05
N LYS A 61 -6.93 -5.42 8.85
CA LYS A 61 -7.54 -5.39 10.18
C LYS A 61 -9.01 -4.95 10.18
N ASN A 62 -9.58 -4.68 9.01
CA ASN A 62 -10.93 -4.17 8.82
C ASN A 62 -11.24 -2.95 9.72
N MET A 63 -10.33 -1.98 9.73
CA MET A 63 -10.48 -0.76 10.53
C MET A 63 -11.71 0.05 10.13
N SER A 64 -12.29 0.76 11.10
CA SER A 64 -13.30 1.79 10.85
C SER A 64 -12.71 3.01 10.13
N GLU A 65 -13.56 3.88 9.59
CA GLU A 65 -13.10 5.13 8.96
C GLU A 65 -12.35 6.01 9.98
N GLU A 66 -12.81 6.04 11.23
CA GLU A 66 -12.21 6.79 12.33
C GLU A 66 -10.84 6.24 12.75
N GLU A 67 -10.71 4.91 12.89
CA GLU A 67 -9.44 4.26 13.23
C GLU A 67 -8.38 4.48 12.15
N ALA A 68 -8.79 4.41 10.88
CA ALA A 68 -7.91 4.66 9.75
C ALA A 68 -7.52 6.14 9.64
N ALA A 69 -8.42 7.06 9.94
CA ALA A 69 -8.15 8.51 9.97
C ALA A 69 -7.21 8.89 11.12
N GLN A 70 -7.35 8.25 12.29
CA GLN A 70 -6.51 8.53 13.46
C GLN A 70 -5.01 8.25 13.20
N GLN A 71 -4.69 7.27 12.36
CA GLN A 71 -3.30 6.96 11.98
C GLN A 71 -2.66 8.00 11.06
N ILE A 72 -3.46 8.87 10.43
CA ILE A 72 -3.00 9.91 9.51
C ILE A 72 -3.27 11.33 10.04
N ILE A 73 -3.64 11.47 11.31
CA ILE A 73 -4.04 12.76 11.90
C ILE A 73 -2.94 13.83 11.85
N GLU A 74 -1.66 13.42 11.81
CA GLU A 74 -0.51 14.34 11.73
C GLU A 74 -0.30 14.92 10.32
N LEU A 75 -1.00 14.43 9.30
CA LEU A 75 -0.95 14.96 7.95
C LEU A 75 -1.81 16.20 7.80
N ASN A 76 -1.50 17.05 6.81
CA ASN A 76 -2.42 18.11 6.41
C ASN A 76 -3.77 17.57 5.89
N SER A 77 -4.80 18.42 5.93
CA SER A 77 -6.19 18.06 5.56
C SER A 77 -6.31 17.50 4.15
N ASP A 78 -5.57 18.06 3.20
CA ASP A 78 -5.66 17.68 1.78
C ASP A 78 -5.14 16.26 1.56
N LEU A 79 -4.05 15.90 2.25
CA LEU A 79 -3.51 14.55 2.24
C LEU A 79 -4.44 13.57 2.98
N GLN A 80 -5.00 13.96 4.12
CA GLN A 80 -5.97 13.13 4.83
C GLN A 80 -7.19 12.81 3.97
N GLU A 81 -7.74 13.81 3.26
CA GLU A 81 -8.85 13.63 2.34
C GLU A 81 -8.47 12.70 1.18
N ALA A 82 -7.30 12.91 0.56
CA ALA A 82 -6.83 12.08 -0.54
C ALA A 82 -6.65 10.60 -0.14
N ILE A 83 -6.05 10.35 1.03
CA ILE A 83 -5.86 9.00 1.58
C ILE A 83 -7.21 8.35 1.88
N THR A 84 -8.10 9.07 2.57
CA THR A 84 -9.44 8.56 2.95
C THR A 84 -10.26 8.21 1.72
N LYS A 85 -10.26 9.09 0.71
CA LYS A 85 -10.96 8.87 -0.56
C LYS A 85 -10.40 7.66 -1.31
N CYS A 86 -9.07 7.52 -1.37
CA CYS A 86 -8.42 6.37 -2.01
C CYS A 86 -8.76 5.06 -1.29
N LEU A 87 -8.63 5.04 0.06
CA LEU A 87 -8.91 3.87 0.88
C LEU A 87 -10.37 3.42 0.71
N LYS A 88 -11.32 4.35 0.81
CA LYS A 88 -12.75 4.06 0.67
C LYS A 88 -13.10 3.52 -0.72
N GLY A 89 -12.56 4.15 -1.77
CA GLY A 89 -12.84 3.75 -3.16
C GLY A 89 -12.20 2.42 -3.57
N ARG A 90 -11.13 2.00 -2.90
CA ARG A 90 -10.31 0.84 -3.30
C ARG A 90 -10.27 -0.28 -2.25
N LYS A 91 -11.04 -0.17 -1.15
CA LYS A 91 -11.05 -1.14 -0.03
C LYS A 91 -11.24 -2.58 -0.48
N GLU A 92 -12.21 -2.83 -1.35
CA GLU A 92 -12.52 -4.19 -1.83
C GLU A 92 -11.44 -4.78 -2.74
N GLU A 93 -10.79 -3.97 -3.58
CA GLU A 93 -9.66 -4.43 -4.40
C GLU A 93 -8.47 -4.83 -3.52
N ILE A 94 -8.15 -4.01 -2.50
CA ILE A 94 -7.09 -4.32 -1.54
C ILE A 94 -7.44 -5.60 -0.78
N ARG A 95 -8.70 -5.74 -0.32
CA ARG A 95 -9.15 -6.92 0.41
C ARG A 95 -9.00 -8.19 -0.42
N ASN A 96 -9.43 -8.16 -1.68
CA ASN A 96 -9.29 -9.30 -2.59
C ASN A 96 -7.81 -9.67 -2.81
N ALA A 97 -6.96 -8.67 -3.08
CA ALA A 97 -5.53 -8.90 -3.27
C ALA A 97 -4.84 -9.50 -2.04
N LEU A 98 -5.22 -9.04 -0.83
CA LEU A 98 -4.70 -9.61 0.41
C LEU A 98 -5.13 -11.08 0.57
N VAL A 99 -6.39 -11.42 0.30
CA VAL A 99 -6.89 -12.81 0.33
C VAL A 99 -6.16 -13.69 -0.67
N GLU A 100 -6.01 -13.22 -1.92
CA GLU A 100 -5.28 -13.94 -2.97
C GLU A 100 -3.82 -14.16 -2.59
N SER A 101 -3.16 -13.18 -1.98
CA SER A 101 -1.76 -13.32 -1.54
C SER A 101 -1.59 -14.41 -0.47
N VAL A 102 -2.52 -14.53 0.48
CA VAL A 102 -2.50 -15.57 1.50
C VAL A 102 -2.76 -16.95 0.88
N HIS A 103 -3.70 -17.04 -0.07
CA HIS A 103 -3.97 -18.28 -0.79
C HIS A 103 -2.78 -18.74 -1.64
N ALA A 104 -2.11 -17.81 -2.33
CA ALA A 104 -0.92 -18.11 -3.12
C ALA A 104 0.23 -18.68 -2.26
N ILE A 105 0.45 -18.12 -1.06
CA ILE A 105 1.42 -18.63 -0.09
C ILE A 105 1.04 -20.05 0.35
N SER A 106 -0.24 -20.28 0.68
CA SER A 106 -0.73 -21.61 1.07
C SER A 106 -0.56 -22.64 -0.05
N SER A 107 -0.80 -22.25 -1.30
CA SER A 107 -0.60 -23.12 -2.47
C SER A 107 0.87 -23.46 -2.73
N ALA A 108 1.78 -22.50 -2.58
CA ALA A 108 3.22 -22.74 -2.77
C ALA A 108 3.77 -23.71 -1.71
N GLN A 109 3.35 -23.55 -0.45
CA GLN A 109 3.74 -24.44 0.65
C GLN A 109 3.19 -25.87 0.49
N LEU A 110 2.01 -26.04 -0.12
CA LEU A 110 1.44 -27.36 -0.39
C LEU A 110 2.15 -28.09 -1.55
N GLN A 111 2.74 -27.36 -2.50
CA GLN A 111 3.53 -27.95 -3.60
C GLN A 111 4.97 -28.31 -3.17
N ASP A 112 5.53 -27.61 -2.18
CA ASP A 112 6.85 -27.95 -1.59
C ASP A 112 6.83 -29.22 -0.72
N PHE A 113 5.65 -29.86 -0.57
CA PHE A 113 5.52 -31.23 -0.07
C PHE A 113 5.76 -32.28 -1.17
N ASP A 114 6.67 -31.99 -2.11
CA ASP A 114 7.23 -33.01 -2.98
C ASP A 114 8.18 -33.89 -2.16
N TRP A 115 7.57 -34.87 -1.49
CA TRP A 115 8.13 -36.13 -1.03
C TRP A 115 9.43 -36.50 -1.78
N GLN A 116 10.59 -36.22 -1.17
CA GLN A 116 11.79 -36.96 -1.52
C GLN A 116 11.57 -38.42 -1.13
N LEU A 117 10.94 -39.20 -2.02
CA LEU A 117 11.14 -40.64 -2.01
C LEU A 117 12.62 -40.88 -2.18
N LYS A 118 13.22 -41.37 -1.11
CA LYS A 118 14.47 -42.10 -1.18
C LYS A 118 14.29 -43.27 -2.15
N VAL A 119 15.00 -43.23 -3.27
CA VAL A 119 15.36 -44.42 -4.02
C VAL A 119 16.60 -45.02 -3.37
#